data_AF-A0A1H8ANE5-F1
#
_entry.id   AF-A0A1H8ANE5-F1
#
_cell.length_a   1.000
_cell.length_b   1.000
_cell.length_c   1.000
_cell.angle_alpha   90.00
_cell.angle_beta   90.00
_cell.angle_gamma   90.00
#
_symmetry.space_group_name_H-M   'P 1'
#
loop_
_entity.id
_entity.type
_entity.pdbx_description
1 polymer ?
#
loop_
_entity_poly.entity_id
_entity_poly.type
_entity_poly.pdbx_seq_one_letter_code
_entity_poly.pdbx_strand_id
1 'polypeptide(L)'
;MKKVAFTIVTKNYIGLAKTLKNSLYRYNKDVDFFIFIADDFDETTKINLEDQGGNFLISKNVLPIDENTWDELSFKYNLVEFCTALKPFCFKYLMDFLGYGKVIYFDPDILVYNSLDSIYEKLDTSVMLLTPHILYMEEDFTGDVPDYLFLKYGTFNLGFIGLRKSEKITSVLNWWAKRLVKYSFFDDERGLATDQKWAAFFPIFLSSEELEISADLGLNIAPWNFHERKIVNIGDTLYVIPRAEKNKEKFELVFMHFSSYKQNEIQNGLYKELKYDDLKIAFDVYKDALNNENIQDFWGLSYSYQYFNNGQLISDFNRRVYRKCLDTNYFSSKNNPFETSENSFYHLLKKNKLLTKHIVNFNSGHVGRNSIANANKKNKRLIIMQLMSKFLLTMLGVDRFSFFVKNAAKYFTFENQAHLIDKKIN
;
A
#
# COMPACT_ATOMS: atom_id res chain seq x y z
N MET A 1 25.76 9.71 -10.31
CA MET A 1 24.87 10.24 -9.26
C MET A 1 24.81 9.23 -8.12
N LYS A 2 24.71 9.65 -6.85
CA LYS A 2 24.52 8.70 -5.72
C LYS A 2 23.19 7.96 -5.87
N LYS A 3 23.20 6.65 -5.66
CA LYS A 3 22.06 5.72 -5.76
C LYS A 3 21.57 5.34 -4.37
N VAL A 4 20.26 5.28 -4.18
CA VAL A 4 19.66 4.81 -2.92
C VAL A 4 18.34 4.11 -3.20
N ALA A 5 18.04 3.08 -2.42
CA ALA A 5 16.72 2.50 -2.31
C ALA A 5 16.14 2.73 -0.91
N PHE A 6 14.83 2.76 -0.79
CA PHE A 6 14.19 2.84 0.52
C PHE A 6 12.86 2.11 0.57
N THR A 7 12.43 1.83 1.79
CA THR A 7 11.09 1.31 2.08
C THR A 7 10.49 2.07 3.26
N ILE A 8 9.17 1.95 3.45
CA ILE A 8 8.42 2.56 4.54
C ILE A 8 7.70 1.44 5.28
N VAL A 9 7.92 1.34 6.58
CA VAL A 9 7.32 0.29 7.42
C VAL A 9 6.83 0.82 8.75
N THR A 10 5.88 0.12 9.34
CA THR A 10 5.60 0.21 10.77
C THR A 10 6.55 -0.70 11.54
N LYS A 11 6.64 -0.56 12.88
CA LYS A 11 7.66 -1.31 13.65
C LYS A 11 7.50 -2.83 13.56
N ASN A 12 6.28 -3.33 13.39
CA ASN A 12 6.00 -4.75 13.19
C ASN A 12 6.37 -5.31 11.80
N TYR A 13 6.77 -4.44 10.87
CA TYR A 13 7.23 -4.80 9.52
C TYR A 13 8.75 -4.61 9.35
N ILE A 14 9.49 -4.24 10.40
CA ILE A 14 10.95 -4.03 10.34
C ILE A 14 11.67 -5.28 9.83
N GLY A 15 11.26 -6.49 10.25
CA GLY A 15 11.86 -7.72 9.76
C GLY A 15 11.78 -7.86 8.23
N LEU A 16 10.67 -7.46 7.62
CA LEU A 16 10.51 -7.48 6.16
C LEU A 16 11.39 -6.43 5.46
N ALA A 17 11.49 -5.23 6.03
CA ALA A 17 12.41 -4.22 5.53
C ALA A 17 13.86 -4.68 5.56
N LYS A 18 14.26 -5.45 6.60
CA LYS A 18 15.59 -6.07 6.68
C LYS A 18 15.76 -7.17 5.62
N THR A 19 14.76 -8.02 5.42
CA THR A 19 14.78 -9.05 4.35
C THR A 19 15.01 -8.40 2.98
N LEU A 20 14.25 -7.35 2.66
CA LEU A 20 14.40 -6.58 1.43
C LEU A 20 15.81 -5.96 1.34
N LYS A 21 16.27 -5.24 2.37
CA LYS A 21 17.62 -4.63 2.41
C LYS A 21 18.71 -5.66 2.12
N ASN A 22 18.67 -6.80 2.79
CA ASN A 22 19.71 -7.81 2.68
C ASN A 22 19.70 -8.50 1.30
N SER A 23 18.50 -8.72 0.74
CA SER A 23 18.39 -9.20 -0.65
C SER A 23 18.94 -8.20 -1.66
N LEU A 24 18.73 -6.90 -1.45
CA LEU A 24 19.27 -5.85 -2.32
C LEU A 24 20.80 -5.80 -2.25
N TYR A 25 21.39 -5.82 -1.05
CA TYR A 25 22.84 -5.80 -0.86
C TYR A 25 23.58 -7.03 -1.39
N ARG A 26 22.88 -8.15 -1.58
CA ARG A 26 23.47 -9.33 -2.23
C ARG A 26 23.95 -9.02 -3.65
N TYR A 27 23.25 -8.14 -4.37
CA TYR A 27 23.52 -7.83 -5.78
C TYR A 27 23.95 -6.37 -6.01
N ASN A 28 23.67 -5.46 -5.08
CA ASN A 28 23.77 -4.01 -5.29
C ASN A 28 24.56 -3.33 -4.16
N LYS A 29 25.85 -3.67 -4.01
CA LYS A 29 26.69 -3.19 -2.89
C LYS A 29 27.00 -1.69 -2.94
N ASP A 30 26.81 -1.05 -4.09
CA ASP A 30 27.03 0.38 -4.33
C ASP A 30 25.77 1.24 -4.10
N VAL A 31 24.64 0.62 -3.74
CA VAL A 31 23.36 1.29 -3.52
C VAL A 31 23.13 1.44 -2.02
N ASP A 32 22.93 2.66 -1.52
CA ASP A 32 22.55 2.87 -0.12
C ASP A 32 21.11 2.40 0.13
N PHE A 33 20.77 2.04 1.38
CA PHE A 33 19.41 1.63 1.73
C PHE A 33 18.92 2.31 3.01
N PHE A 34 17.71 2.87 2.98
CA PHE A 34 17.06 3.49 4.13
C PHE A 34 15.72 2.84 4.48
N ILE A 35 15.42 2.77 5.77
CA ILE A 35 14.15 2.25 6.28
C ILE A 35 13.46 3.38 7.03
N PHE A 36 12.39 3.91 6.44
CA PHE A 36 11.55 4.93 7.07
C PHE A 36 10.52 4.26 7.96
N ILE A 37 10.51 4.60 9.24
CA ILE A 37 9.52 4.09 10.20
C ILE A 37 8.34 5.05 10.28
N ALA A 38 7.16 4.58 9.91
CA ALA A 38 5.89 5.31 9.96
C ALA A 38 5.10 4.96 11.23
N ASP A 39 5.79 4.96 12.38
CA ASP A 39 5.29 4.50 13.66
C ASP A 39 6.07 5.17 14.80
N ASP A 40 5.55 5.08 16.02
CA ASP A 40 6.20 5.57 17.23
C ASP A 40 6.82 4.43 18.07
N PHE A 41 7.94 4.74 18.70
CA PHE A 41 8.62 3.91 19.70
C PHE A 41 8.35 4.50 21.08
N ASP A 42 7.43 3.88 21.81
CA ASP A 42 7.19 4.21 23.20
C ASP A 42 8.15 3.44 24.13
N GLU A 43 8.12 3.76 25.43
CA GLU A 43 8.92 3.08 26.45
C GLU A 43 8.64 1.57 26.55
N THR A 44 7.52 1.09 26.00
CA THR A 44 7.17 -0.33 25.99
C THR A 44 7.82 -1.10 24.84
N THR A 45 8.34 -0.38 23.84
CA THR A 45 8.97 -0.97 22.66
C THR A 45 10.40 -1.37 22.99
N LYS A 46 10.61 -2.66 23.28
CA LYS A 46 11.92 -3.23 23.69
C LYS A 46 12.87 -3.50 22.53
N ILE A 47 12.89 -2.61 21.53
CA ILE A 47 13.77 -2.75 20.36
C ILE A 47 14.65 -1.52 20.26
N ASN A 48 15.96 -1.75 20.32
CA ASN A 48 16.94 -0.73 19.97
C ASN A 48 17.25 -0.82 18.47
N LEU A 49 16.93 0.23 17.73
CA LEU A 49 17.15 0.31 16.28
C LEU A 49 18.65 0.35 15.92
N GLU A 50 19.50 0.90 16.79
CA GLU A 50 20.94 0.94 16.56
C GLU A 50 21.53 -0.48 16.49
N ASP A 51 21.06 -1.36 17.37
CA ASP A 51 21.47 -2.76 17.43
C ASP A 51 20.96 -3.58 16.24
N GLN A 52 19.98 -3.07 15.49
CA GLN A 52 19.41 -3.79 14.34
C GLN A 52 20.24 -3.69 13.06
N GLY A 53 21.21 -2.77 13.01
CA GLY A 53 22.05 -2.52 11.84
C GLY A 53 21.26 -2.01 10.63
N GLY A 54 21.53 -0.76 10.23
CA GLY A 54 20.92 -0.16 9.04
C GLY A 54 20.58 1.31 9.24
N ASN A 55 20.23 1.98 8.15
CA ASN A 55 19.86 3.40 8.19
C ASN A 55 18.36 3.56 8.48
N PHE A 56 17.98 3.34 9.73
CA PHE A 56 16.61 3.55 10.20
C PHE A 56 16.35 5.04 10.43
N LEU A 57 15.23 5.54 9.92
CA LEU A 57 14.78 6.91 10.10
C LEU A 57 13.37 6.92 10.67
N ILE A 58 13.20 7.47 11.87
CA ILE A 58 11.86 7.74 12.41
C ILE A 58 11.27 8.88 11.58
N SER A 59 10.26 8.57 10.77
CA SER A 59 9.75 9.48 9.74
C SER A 59 9.24 10.80 10.33
N LYS A 60 8.58 10.74 11.50
CA LYS A 60 8.10 11.92 12.24
C LYS A 60 9.22 12.92 12.54
N ASN A 61 10.46 12.44 12.72
CA ASN A 61 11.59 13.26 13.12
C ASN A 61 12.34 13.90 11.95
N VAL A 62 12.21 13.36 10.74
CA VAL A 62 13.05 13.75 9.58
C VAL A 62 12.26 14.32 8.42
N LEU A 63 10.99 13.92 8.26
CA LEU A 63 10.18 14.38 7.14
C LEU A 63 9.66 15.80 7.40
N PRO A 64 9.58 16.66 6.37
CA PRO A 64 9.10 18.03 6.51
C PRO A 64 7.56 18.08 6.59
N ILE A 65 7.01 17.43 7.61
CA ILE A 65 5.58 17.38 7.95
C ILE A 65 5.46 17.93 9.37
N ASP A 66 4.67 18.99 9.57
CA ASP A 66 4.46 19.53 10.90
C ASP A 66 3.64 18.56 11.77
N GLU A 67 3.78 18.67 13.09
CA GLU A 67 3.19 17.74 14.06
C GLU A 67 1.66 17.61 13.92
N ASN A 68 0.95 18.72 13.67
CA ASN A 68 -0.50 18.68 13.50
C ASN A 68 -0.89 17.91 12.23
N THR A 69 -0.20 18.18 11.12
CA THR A 69 -0.42 17.42 9.88
C THR A 69 -0.08 15.95 10.10
N TRP A 70 1.02 15.63 10.78
CA TRP A 70 1.41 14.24 11.08
C TRP A 70 0.31 13.51 11.84
N ASP A 71 -0.17 14.10 12.94
CA ASP A 71 -1.22 13.52 13.78
C ASP A 71 -2.55 13.39 13.01
N GLU A 72 -2.86 14.35 12.13
CA GLU A 72 -4.02 14.27 11.24
C GLU A 72 -3.91 13.08 10.28
N LEU A 73 -2.76 12.93 9.62
CA LEU A 73 -2.52 11.87 8.63
C LEU A 73 -2.55 10.49 9.31
N SER A 74 -1.81 10.32 10.40
CA SER A 74 -1.68 9.03 11.10
C SER A 74 -3.00 8.59 11.75
N PHE A 75 -3.90 9.54 12.07
CA PHE A 75 -5.24 9.24 12.55
C PHE A 75 -6.23 8.95 11.40
N LYS A 76 -6.33 9.79 10.38
CA LYS A 76 -7.38 9.65 9.35
C LYS A 76 -7.13 8.50 8.37
N TYR A 77 -5.86 8.16 8.15
CA TYR A 77 -5.46 7.07 7.28
C TYR A 77 -5.30 5.78 8.08
N ASN A 78 -5.72 4.66 7.49
CA ASN A 78 -5.29 3.36 8.03
C ASN A 78 -3.77 3.17 7.80
N LEU A 79 -3.20 2.10 8.34
CA LEU A 79 -1.75 1.84 8.26
C LEU A 79 -1.21 1.93 6.82
N VAL A 80 -1.87 1.27 5.86
CA VAL A 80 -1.41 1.19 4.47
C VAL A 80 -1.53 2.56 3.80
N GLU A 81 -2.66 3.23 3.99
CA GLU A 81 -2.93 4.58 3.49
C GLU A 81 -1.92 5.60 4.03
N PHE A 82 -1.51 5.45 5.28
CA PHE A 82 -0.54 6.33 5.94
C PHE A 82 0.87 6.10 5.40
N CYS A 83 1.36 4.85 5.39
CA CYS A 83 2.69 4.52 4.85
C CYS A 83 2.83 5.00 3.39
N THR A 84 1.81 4.76 2.57
CA THR A 84 1.80 5.17 1.17
C THR A 84 1.76 6.70 1.00
N ALA A 85 1.08 7.43 1.90
CA ALA A 85 1.04 8.89 1.87
C ALA A 85 2.41 9.55 2.10
N LEU A 86 3.33 8.86 2.79
CA LEU A 86 4.65 9.37 3.13
C LEU A 86 5.67 9.28 1.98
N LYS A 87 5.46 8.42 0.98
CA LYS A 87 6.39 8.19 -0.15
C LYS A 87 6.97 9.48 -0.76
N PRO A 88 6.16 10.47 -1.21
CA PRO A 88 6.72 11.68 -1.81
C PRO A 88 7.60 12.49 -0.86
N PHE A 89 7.31 12.48 0.45
CA PHE A 89 8.13 13.17 1.45
C PHE A 89 9.47 12.47 1.66
N CYS A 90 9.49 11.12 1.68
CA CYS A 90 10.72 10.34 1.76
C CYS A 90 11.62 10.55 0.54
N PHE A 91 11.05 10.54 -0.67
CA PHE A 91 11.78 10.87 -1.89
C PHE A 91 12.45 12.24 -1.80
N LYS A 92 11.69 13.26 -1.40
CA LYS A 92 12.20 14.62 -1.22
C LYS A 92 13.29 14.67 -0.16
N TYR A 93 13.12 13.99 0.97
CA TYR A 93 14.13 13.95 2.02
C TYR A 93 15.48 13.40 1.49
N LEU A 94 15.44 12.24 0.82
CA LEU A 94 16.61 11.61 0.23
C LEU A 94 17.28 12.49 -0.84
N MET A 95 16.48 13.12 -1.70
CA MET A 95 17.01 13.94 -2.80
C MET A 95 17.55 15.29 -2.34
N ASP A 96 16.82 16.00 -1.48
CA ASP A 96 17.08 17.41 -1.16
C ASP A 96 17.97 17.58 0.07
N PHE A 97 17.86 16.70 1.06
CA PHE A 97 18.63 16.79 2.30
C PHE A 97 19.84 15.85 2.32
N LEU A 98 19.70 14.63 1.78
CA LEU A 98 20.81 13.66 1.73
C LEU A 98 21.57 13.67 0.39
N GLY A 99 21.09 14.41 -0.61
CA GLY A 99 21.79 14.65 -1.87
C GLY A 99 21.81 13.45 -2.82
N TYR A 100 20.86 12.51 -2.70
CA TYR A 100 20.75 11.39 -3.63
C TYR A 100 20.20 11.83 -4.99
N GLY A 101 20.77 11.27 -6.05
CA GLY A 101 20.41 11.63 -7.42
C GLY A 101 19.49 10.62 -8.10
N LYS A 102 19.56 9.35 -7.74
CA LYS A 102 18.62 8.31 -8.19
C LYS A 102 18.09 7.59 -6.96
N VAL A 103 16.77 7.56 -6.82
CA VAL A 103 16.08 7.04 -5.64
C VAL A 103 15.06 6.01 -6.11
N ILE A 104 15.07 4.82 -5.51
CA ILE A 104 14.08 3.76 -5.75
C ILE A 104 13.27 3.56 -4.47
N TYR A 105 11.95 3.47 -4.62
CA TYR A 105 11.08 2.94 -3.57
C TYR A 105 10.76 1.47 -3.84
N PHE A 106 10.75 0.66 -2.78
CA PHE A 106 10.21 -0.69 -2.77
C PHE A 106 9.23 -0.88 -1.58
N ASP A 107 8.09 -1.51 -1.83
CA ASP A 107 7.24 -2.05 -0.77
C ASP A 107 8.02 -3.11 0.04
N PRO A 108 7.75 -3.24 1.35
CA PRO A 108 8.56 -4.07 2.24
C PRO A 108 8.42 -5.58 2.00
N ASP A 109 7.38 -6.01 1.28
CA ASP A 109 7.13 -7.40 0.88
C ASP A 109 7.69 -7.73 -0.52
N ILE A 110 8.68 -6.96 -0.98
CA ILE A 110 9.48 -7.25 -2.18
C ILE A 110 10.78 -7.97 -1.79
N LEU A 111 11.23 -8.87 -2.67
CA LEU A 111 12.57 -9.44 -2.62
C LEU A 111 13.32 -9.15 -3.93
N VAL A 112 14.58 -8.74 -3.82
CA VAL A 112 15.50 -8.52 -4.95
C VAL A 112 16.27 -9.82 -5.24
N TYR A 113 16.28 -10.22 -6.51
CA TYR A 113 16.86 -11.46 -7.03
C TYR A 113 18.09 -11.22 -7.91
N ASN A 114 18.30 -9.98 -8.37
CA ASN A 114 19.44 -9.65 -9.23
C ASN A 114 19.84 -8.15 -9.15
N SER A 115 20.83 -7.74 -9.94
CA SER A 115 21.27 -6.35 -10.04
C SER A 115 20.12 -5.43 -10.50
N LEU A 116 20.08 -4.22 -9.94
CA LEU A 116 19.17 -3.14 -10.30
C LEU A 116 19.78 -2.23 -11.38
N ASP A 117 20.93 -2.58 -11.96
CA ASP A 117 21.62 -1.74 -12.94
C ASP A 117 20.74 -1.38 -14.13
N SER A 118 19.92 -2.32 -14.64
CA SER A 118 18.98 -2.05 -15.73
C SER A 118 17.99 -0.92 -15.39
N ILE A 119 17.58 -0.80 -14.13
CA ILE A 119 16.71 0.29 -13.66
C ILE A 119 17.50 1.60 -13.62
N TYR A 120 18.72 1.59 -13.09
CA TYR A 120 19.54 2.79 -12.98
C TYR A 120 20.00 3.32 -14.33
N GLU A 121 20.34 2.45 -15.28
CA GLU A 121 20.68 2.82 -16.65
C GLU A 121 19.52 3.53 -17.34
N LYS A 122 18.29 3.00 -17.19
CA LYS A 122 17.09 3.69 -17.71
C LYS A 122 16.89 5.06 -17.07
N LEU A 123 17.14 5.17 -15.77
CA LEU A 123 17.10 6.45 -15.06
C LEU A 123 18.24 7.41 -15.43
N ASP A 124 19.29 7.00 -16.17
CA ASP A 124 20.24 7.96 -16.74
C ASP A 124 19.61 8.77 -17.88
N THR A 125 18.68 8.17 -18.63
CA THR A 125 18.03 8.80 -19.78
C THR A 125 16.62 9.33 -19.46
N SER A 126 15.88 8.70 -18.55
CA SER A 126 14.57 9.16 -18.09
C SER A 126 14.64 9.82 -16.71
N VAL A 127 13.53 10.37 -16.22
CA VAL A 127 13.43 10.92 -14.85
C VAL A 127 12.55 10.09 -13.93
N MET A 128 11.70 9.23 -14.50
CA MET A 128 10.82 8.32 -13.78
C MET A 128 10.78 6.96 -14.46
N LEU A 129 10.75 5.89 -13.68
CA LEU A 129 10.53 4.53 -14.14
C LEU A 129 9.37 3.89 -13.38
N LEU A 130 8.38 3.40 -14.11
CA LEU A 130 7.20 2.70 -13.59
C LEU A 130 7.10 1.28 -14.15
N THR A 131 6.37 0.43 -13.43
CA THR A 131 6.00 -0.91 -13.89
C THR A 131 4.47 -1.02 -13.98
N PRO A 132 3.91 -1.37 -15.14
CA PRO A 132 2.50 -1.74 -15.27
C PRO A 132 2.18 -3.00 -14.44
N HIS A 133 0.92 -3.18 -14.06
CA HIS A 133 0.48 -4.45 -13.46
C HIS A 133 0.65 -5.61 -14.45
N ILE A 134 0.19 -5.43 -15.69
CA ILE A 134 0.24 -6.43 -16.77
C ILE A 134 0.85 -5.80 -18.03
N LEU A 135 1.42 -6.63 -18.92
CA LEU A 135 2.06 -6.19 -20.15
C LEU A 135 1.39 -6.74 -21.42
N TYR A 136 0.69 -7.88 -21.32
CA TYR A 136 0.07 -8.50 -22.48
C TYR A 136 -1.42 -8.22 -22.58
N MET A 137 -1.88 -7.98 -23.81
CA MET A 137 -3.30 -7.85 -24.15
C MET A 137 -3.85 -9.23 -24.52
N GLU A 138 -4.48 -9.91 -23.56
CA GLU A 138 -5.17 -11.18 -23.81
C GLU A 138 -6.60 -10.91 -24.30
N GLU A 139 -7.03 -11.60 -25.37
CA GLU A 139 -8.43 -11.52 -25.85
C GLU A 139 -9.38 -12.14 -24.82
N ASP A 140 -9.02 -13.31 -24.29
CA ASP A 140 -9.68 -13.99 -23.19
C ASP A 140 -8.77 -13.91 -21.96
N PHE A 141 -9.01 -12.92 -21.10
CA PHE A 141 -8.15 -12.67 -19.94
C PHE A 141 -8.10 -13.87 -18.97
N THR A 142 -6.91 -14.44 -18.77
CA THR A 142 -6.66 -15.66 -17.99
C THR A 142 -6.10 -15.40 -16.58
N GLY A 143 -5.99 -14.13 -16.22
CA GLY A 143 -5.43 -13.70 -14.95
C GLY A 143 -6.25 -14.13 -13.74
N ASP A 144 -5.60 -13.98 -12.59
CA ASP A 144 -6.05 -14.55 -11.32
C ASP A 144 -7.14 -13.73 -10.63
N VAL A 145 -7.39 -12.52 -11.13
CA VAL A 145 -8.42 -11.56 -10.71
C VAL A 145 -8.98 -10.87 -11.96
N PRO A 146 -10.23 -10.40 -11.99
CA PRO A 146 -10.77 -9.70 -13.17
C PRO A 146 -9.93 -8.47 -13.56
N ASP A 147 -9.67 -8.30 -14.85
CA ASP A 147 -8.87 -7.22 -15.44
C ASP A 147 -9.42 -5.80 -15.20
N TYR A 148 -10.75 -5.64 -15.10
CA TYR A 148 -11.36 -4.35 -14.78
C TYR A 148 -10.91 -3.80 -13.41
N LEU A 149 -10.37 -4.64 -12.52
CA LEU A 149 -9.80 -4.20 -11.25
C LEU A 149 -8.54 -3.33 -11.45
N PHE A 150 -7.82 -3.46 -12.57
CA PHE A 150 -6.72 -2.55 -12.90
C PHE A 150 -7.22 -1.13 -13.20
N LEU A 151 -8.41 -0.99 -13.80
CA LEU A 151 -9.05 0.33 -13.96
C LEU A 151 -9.49 0.89 -12.60
N LYS A 152 -9.93 0.01 -11.71
CA LYS A 152 -10.43 0.38 -10.40
C LYS A 152 -9.32 0.80 -9.43
N TYR A 153 -8.20 0.08 -9.38
CA TYR A 153 -7.14 0.26 -8.37
C TYR A 153 -5.83 0.83 -8.93
N GLY A 154 -5.70 0.99 -10.25
CA GLY A 154 -4.55 1.58 -10.91
C GLY A 154 -3.89 0.63 -11.91
N THR A 155 -3.41 1.19 -13.01
CA THR A 155 -2.75 0.45 -14.10
C THR A 155 -1.27 0.21 -13.85
N PHE A 156 -0.61 1.08 -13.08
CA PHE A 156 0.75 0.90 -12.57
C PHE A 156 0.72 0.38 -11.14
N ASN A 157 1.68 -0.47 -10.79
CA ASN A 157 1.88 -0.87 -9.39
C ASN A 157 2.93 0.05 -8.75
N LEU A 158 2.57 0.70 -7.64
CA LEU A 158 3.49 1.58 -6.89
C LEU A 158 4.17 0.90 -5.70
N GLY A 159 4.15 -0.42 -5.65
CA GLY A 159 5.11 -1.17 -4.84
C GLY A 159 6.54 -0.95 -5.31
N PHE A 160 6.72 -0.44 -6.52
CA PHE A 160 8.00 0.04 -7.03
C PHE A 160 7.85 1.35 -7.81
N ILE A 161 8.77 2.28 -7.60
CA ILE A 161 8.94 3.48 -8.44
C ILE A 161 10.38 3.96 -8.36
N GLY A 162 11.01 4.17 -9.52
CA GLY A 162 12.37 4.72 -9.63
C GLY A 162 12.32 6.17 -10.10
N LEU A 163 13.04 7.07 -9.43
CA LEU A 163 13.09 8.50 -9.76
C LEU A 163 14.53 8.99 -9.86
N ARG A 164 14.82 9.81 -10.86
CA ARG A 164 16.04 10.62 -10.92
C ARG A 164 15.72 12.07 -10.55
N LYS A 165 16.52 12.64 -9.66
CA LYS A 165 16.40 14.05 -9.25
C LYS A 165 16.46 14.98 -10.46
N SER A 166 15.42 15.78 -10.62
CA SER A 166 15.29 16.83 -11.62
C SER A 166 14.22 17.84 -11.16
N GLU A 167 14.20 19.04 -11.74
CA GLU A 167 13.18 20.05 -11.43
C GLU A 167 11.76 19.55 -11.74
N LYS A 168 11.63 18.75 -12.80
CA LYS A 168 10.37 18.10 -13.19
C LYS A 168 9.89 17.14 -12.10
N ILE A 169 10.79 16.28 -11.59
CA ILE A 169 10.46 15.35 -10.50
C ILE A 169 10.14 16.08 -9.20
N THR A 170 10.84 17.16 -8.87
CA THR A 170 10.48 18.01 -7.72
C THR A 170 9.05 18.54 -7.85
N SER A 171 8.63 18.96 -9.04
CA SER A 171 7.27 19.42 -9.30
C SER A 171 6.23 18.30 -9.16
N VAL A 172 6.52 17.12 -9.69
CA VAL A 172 5.66 15.93 -9.54
C VAL A 172 5.52 15.53 -8.06
N LEU A 173 6.62 15.46 -7.31
CA LEU A 173 6.61 15.13 -5.88
C LEU A 173 5.83 16.15 -5.06
N ASN A 174 5.94 17.45 -5.38
CA ASN A 174 5.15 18.50 -4.74
C ASN A 174 3.65 18.35 -5.01
N TRP A 175 3.26 18.04 -6.24
CA TRP A 175 1.87 17.79 -6.61
C TRP A 175 1.33 16.53 -5.92
N TRP A 176 2.09 15.44 -5.97
CA TRP A 176 1.72 14.14 -5.43
C TRP A 176 1.57 14.21 -3.91
N ALA A 177 2.52 14.81 -3.19
CA ALA A 177 2.43 15.06 -1.74
C ALA A 177 1.11 15.77 -1.37
N LYS A 178 0.74 16.85 -2.09
CA LYS A 178 -0.52 17.58 -1.84
C LYS A 178 -1.76 16.72 -2.09
N ARG A 179 -1.71 15.78 -3.05
CA ARG A 179 -2.80 14.82 -3.27
C ARG A 179 -2.86 13.82 -2.13
N LEU A 180 -1.74 13.23 -1.73
CA LEU A 180 -1.71 12.17 -0.73
C LEU A 180 -2.01 12.65 0.69
N VAL A 181 -1.69 13.92 1.00
CA VAL A 181 -2.16 14.56 2.25
C VAL A 181 -3.69 14.59 2.32
N LYS A 182 -4.39 14.67 1.19
CA LYS A 182 -5.85 14.82 1.16
C LYS A 182 -6.60 13.55 0.77
N TYR A 183 -5.99 12.69 -0.04
CA TYR A 183 -6.69 11.67 -0.83
C TYR A 183 -5.95 10.33 -0.92
N SER A 184 -5.03 10.02 0.01
CA SER A 184 -4.38 8.69 0.08
C SER A 184 -5.32 7.61 0.65
N PHE A 185 -6.57 7.57 0.21
CA PHE A 185 -7.58 6.62 0.70
C PHE A 185 -7.77 5.45 -0.26
N PHE A 186 -8.13 4.29 0.28
CA PHE A 186 -8.93 3.30 -0.44
C PHE A 186 -10.40 3.70 -0.34
N ASP A 187 -10.97 4.15 -1.46
CA ASP A 187 -12.32 4.70 -1.53
C ASP A 187 -12.88 4.45 -2.94
N ASP A 188 -13.57 3.31 -3.09
CA ASP A 188 -14.11 2.84 -4.36
C ASP A 188 -15.10 3.82 -4.99
N GLU A 189 -15.96 4.44 -4.17
CA GLU A 189 -16.99 5.37 -4.62
C GLU A 189 -16.38 6.64 -5.20
N ARG A 190 -15.27 7.12 -4.63
CA ARG A 190 -14.51 8.27 -5.15
C ARG A 190 -13.45 7.86 -6.18
N GLY A 191 -13.31 6.56 -6.44
CA GLY A 191 -12.31 6.03 -7.34
C GLY A 191 -10.89 6.29 -6.89
N LEU A 192 -10.59 6.21 -5.58
CA LEU A 192 -9.25 6.35 -5.01
C LEU A 192 -8.67 4.98 -4.60
N ALA A 193 -7.37 4.80 -4.81
CA ALA A 193 -6.60 3.69 -4.28
C ALA A 193 -5.20 4.19 -3.91
N THR A 194 -5.12 4.76 -2.70
CA THR A 194 -3.91 5.31 -2.07
C THR A 194 -3.12 6.22 -3.00
N ASP A 195 -1.80 6.08 -2.97
CA ASP A 195 -0.81 6.67 -3.84
C ASP A 195 -0.85 6.10 -5.27
N GLN A 196 -1.18 4.81 -5.40
CA GLN A 196 -1.08 4.04 -6.64
C GLN A 196 -1.91 4.63 -7.77
N LYS A 197 -3.19 4.93 -7.53
CA LYS A 197 -4.08 5.38 -8.60
C LYS A 197 -3.71 6.74 -9.18
N TRP A 198 -2.99 7.57 -8.41
CA TRP A 198 -2.47 8.84 -8.90
C TRP A 198 -1.38 8.68 -9.98
N ALA A 199 -0.70 7.51 -10.04
CA ALA A 199 0.29 7.24 -11.07
C ALA A 199 -0.28 7.24 -12.49
N ALA A 200 -1.59 7.03 -12.65
CA ALA A 200 -2.27 7.13 -13.94
C ALA A 200 -2.13 8.52 -14.59
N PHE A 201 -1.81 9.56 -13.81
CA PHE A 201 -1.56 10.90 -14.33
C PHE A 201 -0.12 11.14 -14.78
N PHE A 202 0.85 10.30 -14.41
CA PHE A 202 2.26 10.55 -14.76
C PHE A 202 2.52 10.56 -16.28
N PRO A 203 1.91 9.68 -17.10
CA PRO A 203 2.02 9.78 -18.57
C PRO A 203 1.41 11.06 -19.17
N ILE A 204 0.58 11.79 -18.43
CA ILE A 204 0.02 13.08 -18.86
C ILE A 204 0.98 14.22 -18.53
N PHE A 205 1.75 14.09 -17.45
CA PHE A 205 2.64 15.16 -16.97
C PHE A 205 4.06 15.06 -17.50
N LEU A 206 4.51 13.88 -17.91
CA LEU A 206 5.85 13.58 -18.39
C LEU A 206 5.82 13.21 -19.87
N SER A 207 6.83 13.62 -20.63
CA SER A 207 7.00 13.17 -22.02
C SER A 207 7.40 11.68 -22.09
N SER A 208 7.36 11.11 -23.29
CA SER A 208 7.84 9.74 -23.56
C SER A 208 9.34 9.56 -23.30
N GLU A 209 10.15 10.62 -23.39
CA GLU A 209 11.57 10.56 -23.03
C GLU A 209 11.80 10.70 -21.51
N GLU A 210 10.90 11.41 -20.82
CA GLU A 210 10.98 11.64 -19.38
C GLU A 210 10.49 10.44 -18.55
N LEU A 211 9.54 9.66 -19.07
CA LEU A 211 8.92 8.54 -18.38
C LEU A 211 9.24 7.20 -19.06
N GLU A 212 9.99 6.36 -18.36
CA GLU A 212 10.15 4.94 -18.72
C GLU A 212 8.98 4.15 -18.14
N ILE A 213 8.16 3.56 -19.02
CA ILE A 213 7.23 2.50 -18.64
C ILE A 213 7.90 1.17 -19.02
N SER A 214 8.42 0.46 -18.03
CA SER A 214 9.22 -0.74 -18.31
C SER A 214 8.35 -1.90 -18.79
N ALA A 215 8.77 -2.51 -19.90
CA ALA A 215 8.23 -3.77 -20.43
C ALA A 215 9.07 -5.00 -20.03
N ASP A 216 10.03 -4.83 -19.12
CA ASP A 216 10.87 -5.92 -18.61
C ASP A 216 10.06 -6.82 -17.67
N LEU A 217 9.81 -8.06 -18.09
CA LEU A 217 9.06 -9.06 -17.32
C LEU A 217 9.77 -9.49 -16.04
N GLY A 218 11.09 -9.25 -15.95
CA GLY A 218 11.94 -9.46 -14.79
C GLY A 218 11.64 -8.52 -13.62
N LEU A 219 10.94 -7.41 -13.87
CA LEU A 219 10.58 -6.42 -12.85
C LEU A 219 9.15 -6.64 -12.34
N ASN A 220 8.97 -6.55 -11.03
CA ASN A 220 7.65 -6.51 -10.38
C ASN A 220 6.73 -7.71 -10.71
N ILE A 221 7.29 -8.92 -10.64
CA ILE A 221 6.49 -10.14 -10.73
C ILE A 221 5.61 -10.23 -9.48
N ALA A 222 4.32 -10.52 -9.63
CA ALA A 222 3.35 -10.44 -8.55
C ALA A 222 2.05 -11.20 -8.90
N PRO A 223 1.13 -11.43 -7.94
CA PRO A 223 -0.10 -12.21 -8.18
C PRO A 223 -0.92 -11.78 -9.39
N TRP A 224 -0.97 -10.48 -9.68
CA TRP A 224 -1.73 -9.95 -10.80
C TRP A 224 -1.14 -10.29 -12.18
N ASN A 225 0.13 -10.67 -12.27
CA ASN A 225 0.81 -11.01 -13.53
C ASN A 225 1.45 -12.41 -13.58
N PHE A 226 1.21 -13.27 -12.58
CA PHE A 226 1.65 -14.67 -12.63
C PHE A 226 1.14 -15.43 -13.87
N HIS A 227 -0.04 -15.06 -14.38
CA HIS A 227 -0.63 -15.65 -15.58
C HIS A 227 0.12 -15.36 -16.88
N GLU A 228 0.90 -14.28 -16.94
CA GLU A 228 1.67 -13.93 -18.15
C GLU A 228 3.17 -14.25 -18.00
N ARG A 229 3.65 -14.55 -16.78
CA ARG A 229 5.08 -14.70 -16.44
C ARG A 229 5.43 -16.08 -15.90
N LYS A 230 6.33 -16.79 -16.58
CA LYS A 230 6.87 -18.09 -16.14
C LYS A 230 8.30 -17.94 -15.67
N ILE A 231 8.61 -18.50 -14.51
CA ILE A 231 9.96 -18.52 -13.97
C ILE A 231 10.67 -19.80 -14.42
N VAL A 232 11.90 -19.64 -14.88
CA VAL A 232 12.78 -20.76 -15.25
C VAL A 232 14.14 -20.56 -14.60
N ASN A 233 14.73 -21.65 -14.13
CA ASN A 233 16.10 -21.64 -13.63
C ASN A 233 17.07 -22.00 -14.76
N ILE A 234 18.07 -21.17 -15.01
CA ILE A 234 19.15 -21.46 -15.95
C ILE A 234 20.48 -21.21 -15.25
N GLY A 235 21.17 -22.30 -14.89
CA GLY A 235 22.38 -22.24 -14.06
C GLY A 235 22.04 -21.77 -12.64
N ASP A 236 22.71 -20.70 -12.19
CA ASP A 236 22.53 -20.10 -10.87
C ASP A 236 21.60 -18.86 -10.89
N THR A 237 20.96 -18.59 -12.02
CA THR A 237 20.16 -17.38 -12.22
C THR A 237 18.73 -17.74 -12.60
N LEU A 238 17.78 -17.09 -11.93
CA LEU A 238 16.36 -17.18 -12.26
C LEU A 238 16.04 -16.18 -13.37
N TYR A 239 15.22 -16.64 -14.32
CA TYR A 239 14.76 -15.83 -15.43
C TYR A 239 13.26 -15.92 -15.58
N VAL A 240 12.70 -14.93 -16.25
CA VAL A 240 11.30 -14.83 -16.63
C VAL A 240 11.18 -14.98 -18.13
N ILE A 241 10.29 -15.86 -18.55
CA ILE A 241 9.86 -15.98 -19.94
C ILE A 241 8.34 -15.71 -20.01
N PRO A 242 7.85 -15.10 -21.10
CA PRO A 242 6.42 -15.00 -21.35
C PRO A 242 5.77 -16.37 -21.33
N ARG A 243 4.61 -16.51 -20.67
CA ARG A 243 3.80 -17.75 -20.77
C ARG A 243 3.14 -17.90 -22.13
N ALA A 244 2.78 -16.80 -22.75
CA ALA A 244 2.25 -16.79 -24.11
C ALA A 244 3.34 -17.23 -25.09
N GLU A 245 3.05 -18.27 -25.88
CA GLU A 245 4.04 -18.96 -26.73
C GLU A 245 4.61 -18.11 -27.89
N LYS A 246 4.17 -16.87 -28.06
CA LYS A 246 4.53 -16.01 -29.20
C LYS A 246 5.90 -15.34 -29.05
N ASN A 247 6.41 -15.14 -27.83
CA ASN A 247 7.71 -14.51 -27.59
C ASN A 247 8.61 -15.41 -26.71
N LYS A 248 9.82 -15.70 -27.19
CA LYS A 248 10.85 -16.50 -26.49
C LYS A 248 11.93 -15.66 -25.81
N GLU A 249 11.74 -14.34 -25.77
CA GLU A 249 12.62 -13.45 -25.03
C GLU A 249 12.66 -13.83 -23.55
N LYS A 250 13.82 -13.62 -22.94
CA LYS A 250 14.15 -14.08 -21.61
C LYS A 250 14.72 -12.91 -20.84
N PHE A 251 14.12 -12.64 -19.69
CA PHE A 251 14.48 -11.54 -18.80
C PHE A 251 15.07 -12.11 -17.53
N GLU A 252 16.09 -11.48 -16.96
CA GLU A 252 16.56 -11.88 -15.63
C GLU A 252 15.48 -11.54 -14.59
N LEU A 253 15.20 -12.43 -13.64
CA LEU A 253 14.32 -12.07 -12.54
C LEU A 253 15.05 -11.08 -11.63
N VAL A 254 14.61 -9.82 -11.63
CA VAL A 254 15.23 -8.73 -10.86
C VAL A 254 14.57 -8.60 -9.50
N PHE A 255 13.24 -8.51 -9.44
CA PHE A 255 12.52 -8.48 -8.16
C PHE A 255 11.08 -9.01 -8.29
N MET A 256 10.59 -9.58 -7.18
CA MET A 256 9.24 -10.11 -7.05
C MET A 256 8.53 -9.47 -5.86
N HIS A 257 7.26 -9.13 -6.03
CA HIS A 257 6.38 -8.56 -5.01
C HIS A 257 5.42 -9.62 -4.49
N PHE A 258 5.55 -9.96 -3.20
CA PHE A 258 4.73 -10.95 -2.52
C PHE A 258 3.43 -10.37 -1.95
N SER A 259 2.84 -9.42 -2.69
CA SER A 259 1.62 -8.72 -2.31
C SER A 259 0.49 -9.68 -1.97
N SER A 260 -0.27 -9.38 -0.91
CA SER A 260 -1.40 -10.19 -0.43
C SER A 260 -1.05 -11.57 0.13
N TYR A 261 0.21 -12.00 0.11
CA TYR A 261 0.63 -13.21 0.81
C TYR A 261 0.93 -12.94 2.27
N LYS A 262 0.59 -13.92 3.11
CA LYS A 262 0.93 -13.88 4.53
C LYS A 262 2.33 -14.42 4.73
N GLN A 263 3.22 -13.58 5.26
CA GLN A 263 4.64 -13.90 5.38
C GLN A 263 4.89 -15.05 6.36
N ASN A 264 4.06 -15.18 7.41
CA ASN A 264 4.10 -16.33 8.30
C ASN A 264 3.66 -17.64 7.64
N GLU A 265 2.78 -17.61 6.64
CA GLU A 265 2.46 -18.81 5.86
C GLU A 265 3.63 -19.15 4.93
N ILE A 266 4.23 -18.17 4.26
CA ILE A 266 5.42 -18.37 3.41
C ILE A 266 6.60 -18.95 4.20
N GLN A 267 6.92 -18.42 5.40
CA GLN A 267 8.01 -18.96 6.26
C GLN A 267 7.85 -20.45 6.55
N ASN A 268 6.60 -20.93 6.65
CA ASN A 268 6.27 -22.34 6.88
C ASN A 268 6.15 -23.17 5.59
N GLY A 269 6.54 -22.61 4.43
CA GLY A 269 6.40 -23.26 3.12
C GLY A 269 4.96 -23.41 2.63
N LEU A 270 4.02 -22.63 3.21
CA LEU A 270 2.61 -22.70 2.86
C LEU A 270 2.29 -21.63 1.80
N TYR A 271 2.40 -22.03 0.53
CA TYR A 271 2.05 -21.18 -0.61
C TYR A 271 0.58 -21.38 -1.01
N LYS A 272 -0.33 -21.12 -0.07
CA LYS A 272 -1.78 -21.25 -0.35
C LYS A 272 -2.12 -20.41 -1.58
N GLU A 273 -2.95 -20.97 -2.45
CA GLU A 273 -3.46 -20.30 -3.67
C GLU A 273 -2.41 -20.07 -4.79
N LEU A 274 -1.22 -20.66 -4.70
CA LEU A 274 -0.26 -20.64 -5.79
C LEU A 274 -0.72 -21.56 -6.94
N LYS A 275 -1.22 -20.95 -8.02
CA LYS A 275 -1.75 -21.65 -9.21
C LYS A 275 -0.66 -22.17 -10.14
N TYR A 276 0.53 -21.57 -10.11
CA TYR A 276 1.61 -21.82 -11.07
C TYR A 276 2.81 -22.43 -10.34
N ASP A 277 3.11 -23.70 -10.62
CA ASP A 277 4.16 -24.46 -9.93
C ASP A 277 5.57 -23.92 -10.16
N ASP A 278 5.84 -23.30 -11.32
CA ASP A 278 7.15 -22.73 -11.63
C ASP A 278 7.53 -21.54 -10.73
N LEU A 279 6.56 -20.92 -10.06
CA LEU A 279 6.82 -19.84 -9.11
C LEU A 279 7.41 -20.34 -7.80
N LYS A 280 7.25 -21.64 -7.47
CA LYS A 280 7.70 -22.23 -6.20
C LYS A 280 9.18 -21.96 -5.94
N ILE A 281 10.01 -21.99 -6.99
CA ILE A 281 11.45 -21.74 -6.85
C ILE A 281 11.77 -20.33 -6.32
N ALA A 282 11.03 -19.31 -6.76
CA ALA A 282 11.20 -17.95 -6.24
C ALA A 282 10.61 -17.83 -4.82
N PHE A 283 9.45 -18.45 -4.57
CA PHE A 283 8.85 -18.48 -3.24
C PHE A 283 9.76 -19.15 -2.20
N ASP A 284 10.47 -20.22 -2.56
CA ASP A 284 11.44 -20.89 -1.69
C ASP A 284 12.62 -19.96 -1.35
N VAL A 285 13.14 -19.22 -2.33
CA VAL A 285 14.19 -18.20 -2.08
C VAL A 285 13.69 -17.12 -1.11
N TYR A 286 12.44 -16.66 -1.25
CA TYR A 286 11.86 -15.69 -0.33
C TYR A 286 11.63 -16.27 1.07
N LYS A 287 11.12 -17.49 1.18
CA LYS A 287 11.00 -18.21 2.46
C LYS A 287 12.34 -18.28 3.18
N ASP A 288 13.40 -18.66 2.49
CA ASP A 288 14.74 -18.75 3.07
C ASP A 288 15.23 -17.37 3.53
N ALA A 289 15.00 -16.32 2.73
CA ALA A 289 15.32 -14.94 3.10
C ALA A 289 14.53 -14.47 4.33
N LEU A 290 13.24 -14.82 4.43
CA LEU A 290 12.41 -14.52 5.59
C LEU A 290 12.84 -15.26 6.86
N ASN A 291 13.38 -16.48 6.73
CA ASN A 291 13.82 -17.28 7.87
C ASN A 291 15.22 -16.86 8.37
N ASN A 292 16.02 -16.23 7.53
CA ASN A 292 17.33 -15.68 7.91
C ASN A 292 17.20 -14.37 8.72
N GLU A 293 16.09 -13.66 8.58
CA GLU A 293 15.77 -12.53 9.43
C GLU A 293 14.97 -13.00 10.64
N ASN A 294 15.30 -12.51 11.85
CA ASN A 294 14.49 -12.76 13.05
C ASN A 294 13.18 -11.93 13.01
N ILE A 295 12.34 -12.15 12.00
CA ILE A 295 11.12 -11.36 11.75
C ILE A 295 10.12 -11.52 12.90
N GLN A 296 10.14 -12.67 13.58
CA GLN A 296 9.24 -12.97 14.69
C GLN A 296 9.43 -12.00 15.87
N ASP A 297 10.63 -11.42 16.04
CA ASP A 297 10.92 -10.42 17.07
C ASP A 297 10.08 -9.15 16.91
N PHE A 298 9.63 -8.86 15.68
CA PHE A 298 8.91 -7.65 15.34
C PHE A 298 7.39 -7.85 15.24
N TRP A 299 6.92 -9.05 14.89
CA TRP A 299 5.48 -9.30 14.65
C TRP A 299 4.59 -9.04 15.86
N GLY A 300 5.11 -9.20 17.07
CA GLY A 300 4.38 -8.93 18.31
C GLY A 300 4.19 -7.43 18.61
N LEU A 301 4.87 -6.54 17.90
CA LEU A 301 4.78 -5.11 18.17
C LEU A 301 3.45 -4.55 17.66
N SER A 302 2.82 -3.72 18.47
CA SER A 302 1.55 -3.08 18.11
C SER A 302 1.79 -1.75 17.40
N TYR A 303 1.13 -1.53 16.25
CA TYR A 303 1.16 -0.25 15.55
C TYR A 303 0.61 0.87 16.44
N SER A 304 1.41 1.91 16.73
CA SER A 304 1.08 2.90 17.77
C SER A 304 -0.17 3.71 17.41
N TYR A 305 -0.28 4.16 16.15
CA TYR A 305 -1.43 4.94 15.69
C TYR A 305 -2.73 4.12 15.51
N GLN A 306 -2.76 2.86 15.96
CA GLN A 306 -3.98 2.06 16.06
C GLN A 306 -4.80 2.38 17.31
N TYR A 307 -4.26 3.13 18.27
CA TYR A 307 -4.87 3.38 19.57
C TYR A 307 -4.93 4.87 19.92
N PHE A 308 -5.95 5.28 20.66
CA PHE A 308 -5.94 6.55 21.40
C PHE A 308 -4.93 6.46 22.56
N ASN A 309 -4.57 7.61 23.15
CA ASN A 309 -3.56 7.69 24.23
C ASN A 309 -3.90 6.85 25.48
N ASN A 310 -5.16 6.45 25.67
CA ASN A 310 -5.58 5.57 26.77
C ASN A 310 -5.63 4.08 26.40
N GLY A 311 -5.11 3.69 25.23
CA GLY A 311 -5.12 2.31 24.72
C GLY A 311 -6.46 1.88 24.09
N GLN A 312 -7.45 2.78 23.96
CA GLN A 312 -8.67 2.46 23.23
C GLN A 312 -8.38 2.30 21.74
N LEU A 313 -8.86 1.21 21.14
CA LEU A 313 -8.72 0.96 19.71
C LEU A 313 -9.43 2.01 18.85
N ILE A 314 -8.76 2.45 17.77
CA ILE A 314 -9.31 3.28 16.69
C ILE A 314 -9.70 2.37 15.52
N SER A 315 -10.99 2.31 15.19
CA SER A 315 -11.49 1.55 14.04
C SER A 315 -11.45 2.35 12.74
N ASP A 316 -11.49 1.67 11.58
CA ASP A 316 -11.61 2.34 10.27
C ASP A 316 -12.82 3.27 10.21
N PHE A 317 -13.93 2.89 10.85
CA PHE A 317 -15.10 3.76 10.98
C PHE A 317 -14.75 5.08 11.70
N ASN A 318 -14.02 5.02 12.82
CA ASN A 318 -13.59 6.23 13.54
C ASN A 318 -12.71 7.12 12.67
N ARG A 319 -11.77 6.52 11.91
CA ARG A 319 -10.88 7.25 10.99
C ARG A 319 -11.67 7.99 9.90
N ARG A 320 -12.67 7.33 9.31
CA ARG A 320 -13.52 7.91 8.26
C ARG A 320 -14.48 8.98 8.77
N VAL A 321 -15.05 8.79 9.96
CA VAL A 321 -15.86 9.83 10.59
C VAL A 321 -14.99 11.05 10.93
N TYR A 322 -13.77 10.85 11.42
CA TYR A 322 -12.83 11.95 11.65
C TYR A 322 -12.52 12.73 10.36
N ARG A 323 -12.25 12.03 9.25
CA ARG A 323 -12.10 12.65 7.91
C ARG A 323 -13.28 13.56 7.58
N LYS A 324 -14.52 13.09 7.75
CA LYS A 324 -15.71 13.91 7.46
C LYS A 324 -15.77 15.15 8.36
N CYS A 325 -15.36 15.04 9.62
CA CYS A 325 -15.32 16.20 10.52
C CYS A 325 -14.28 17.25 10.11
N LEU A 326 -13.14 16.84 9.53
CA LEU A 326 -12.17 17.76 8.95
C LEU A 326 -12.75 18.43 7.70
N ASP A 327 -13.37 17.65 6.81
CA ASP A 327 -13.97 18.16 5.57
C ASP A 327 -15.05 19.23 5.84
N THR A 328 -15.75 19.16 6.98
CA THR A 328 -16.77 20.15 7.39
C THR A 328 -16.27 21.22 8.34
N ASN A 329 -14.96 21.27 8.64
CA ASN A 329 -14.35 22.14 9.66
C ASN A 329 -15.01 22.02 11.05
N TYR A 330 -15.66 20.89 11.34
CA TYR A 330 -16.28 20.63 12.63
C TYR A 330 -15.21 20.45 13.71
N PHE A 331 -14.07 19.85 13.34
CA PHE A 331 -12.86 19.82 14.15
C PHE A 331 -11.78 20.69 13.52
N SER A 332 -11.07 21.43 14.38
CA SER A 332 -9.83 22.08 13.97
C SER A 332 -8.72 21.05 13.83
N SER A 333 -7.93 21.13 12.76
CA SER A 333 -6.71 20.33 12.58
C SER A 333 -5.63 20.61 13.62
N LYS A 334 -5.81 21.62 14.49
CA LYS A 334 -4.86 21.97 15.57
C LYS A 334 -5.01 21.13 16.84
N ASN A 335 -6.05 20.30 16.93
CA ASN A 335 -6.26 19.43 18.09
C ASN A 335 -5.72 18.04 17.77
N ASN A 336 -4.91 17.47 18.67
CA ASN A 336 -4.42 16.11 18.51
C ASN A 336 -5.60 15.11 18.61
N PRO A 337 -5.92 14.34 17.56
CA PRO A 337 -7.09 13.46 17.53
C PRO A 337 -6.93 12.19 18.39
N PHE A 338 -5.72 11.88 18.85
CA PHE A 338 -5.43 10.74 19.73
C PHE A 338 -5.70 11.05 21.22
N GLU A 339 -5.87 12.32 21.57
CA GLU A 339 -6.18 12.72 22.94
C GLU A 339 -7.53 12.18 23.43
N THR A 340 -7.58 11.93 24.73
CA THR A 340 -8.79 11.49 25.43
C THR A 340 -9.25 12.48 26.50
N SER A 341 -8.78 13.72 26.41
CA SER A 341 -9.16 14.86 27.24
C SER A 341 -10.65 15.22 27.07
N GLU A 342 -11.20 16.06 27.95
CA GLU A 342 -12.55 16.58 27.76
C GLU A 342 -12.65 17.37 26.45
N ASN A 343 -13.79 17.26 25.76
CA ASN A 343 -14.02 17.84 24.42
C ASN A 343 -13.16 17.26 23.27
N SER A 344 -12.37 16.22 23.51
CA SER A 344 -11.66 15.49 22.45
C SER A 344 -12.60 14.76 21.49
N PHE A 345 -12.09 14.40 20.31
CA PHE A 345 -12.77 13.52 19.37
C PHE A 345 -13.16 12.17 20.01
N TYR A 346 -12.26 11.61 20.84
CA TYR A 346 -12.54 10.42 21.65
C TYR A 346 -13.80 10.58 22.51
N HIS A 347 -13.95 11.70 23.22
CA HIS A 347 -15.09 11.93 24.09
C HIS A 347 -16.41 12.00 23.30
N LEU A 348 -16.39 12.62 22.12
CA LEU A 348 -17.56 12.64 21.23
C LEU A 348 -17.95 11.24 20.75
N LEU A 349 -16.98 10.42 20.35
CA LEU A 349 -17.23 9.03 19.97
C LEU A 349 -17.78 8.21 21.14
N LYS A 350 -17.21 8.38 22.33
CA LYS A 350 -17.64 7.69 23.56
C LYS A 350 -19.07 8.06 23.93
N LYS A 351 -19.40 9.36 23.94
CA LYS A 351 -20.75 9.87 24.24
C LYS A 351 -21.80 9.28 23.30
N ASN A 352 -21.46 9.10 22.02
CA ASN A 352 -22.35 8.55 20.99
C ASN A 352 -22.24 7.03 20.81
N LYS A 353 -21.50 6.31 21.68
CA LYS A 353 -21.33 4.85 21.64
C LYS A 353 -20.73 4.32 20.32
N LEU A 354 -19.79 5.06 19.74
CA LEU A 354 -19.14 4.75 18.46
C LEU A 354 -17.73 4.13 18.62
N LEU A 355 -17.41 3.63 19.81
CA LEU A 355 -16.13 2.97 20.11
C LEU A 355 -16.29 1.45 20.13
N THR A 356 -15.31 0.73 19.58
CA THR A 356 -15.26 -0.75 19.58
C THR A 356 -14.08 -1.26 20.39
N LYS A 357 -14.24 -2.39 21.09
CA LYS A 357 -13.13 -3.08 21.75
C LYS A 357 -12.45 -4.12 20.87
N HIS A 358 -13.01 -4.38 19.68
CA HIS A 358 -12.54 -5.43 18.77
C HIS A 358 -11.95 -4.83 17.52
N ILE A 359 -10.79 -5.34 17.12
CA ILE A 359 -10.22 -5.10 15.80
C ILE A 359 -11.13 -5.80 14.79
N VAL A 360 -11.86 -5.00 14.02
CA VAL A 360 -12.57 -5.48 12.83
C VAL A 360 -11.75 -5.05 11.64
N ASN A 361 -10.93 -5.96 11.10
CA ASN A 361 -10.17 -5.70 9.88
C ASN A 361 -11.13 -5.75 8.69
N PHE A 362 -11.52 -4.58 8.18
CA PHE A 362 -12.27 -4.46 6.91
C PHE A 362 -11.34 -4.41 5.69
N ASN A 363 -10.02 -4.54 5.87
CA ASN A 363 -9.04 -4.46 4.81
C ASN A 363 -9.10 -5.66 3.85
N SER A 364 -9.90 -5.49 2.81
CA SER A 364 -9.81 -6.15 1.51
C SER A 364 -9.18 -5.23 0.44
N GLY A 365 -8.38 -4.24 0.85
CA GLY A 365 -7.82 -3.20 -0.03
C GLY A 365 -6.60 -3.62 -0.84
N HIS A 366 -6.09 -4.83 -0.67
CA HIS A 366 -5.09 -5.38 -1.59
C HIS A 366 -5.80 -6.22 -2.64
N VAL A 367 -5.24 -6.26 -3.85
CA VAL A 367 -5.63 -7.20 -4.93
C VAL A 367 -5.35 -8.63 -4.44
N GLY A 368 -6.21 -9.09 -3.55
CA GLY A 368 -6.22 -10.42 -2.99
C GLY A 368 -7.58 -11.02 -3.32
N ARG A 369 -7.56 -12.18 -3.98
CA ARG A 369 -8.73 -13.02 -4.33
C ARG A 369 -9.73 -13.22 -3.18
N ASN A 370 -9.28 -13.05 -1.94
CA ASN A 370 -10.03 -13.29 -0.72
C ASN A 370 -11.29 -12.43 -0.53
N SER A 371 -11.43 -11.29 -1.20
CA SER A 371 -12.64 -10.48 -1.12
C SER A 371 -13.80 -11.03 -1.95
N ILE A 372 -13.51 -11.67 -3.09
CA ILE A 372 -14.52 -12.19 -4.03
C ILE A 372 -14.84 -13.65 -3.72
N ALA A 373 -13.84 -14.47 -3.35
CA ALA A 373 -14.03 -15.92 -3.16
C ALA A 373 -14.89 -16.29 -1.93
N ASN A 374 -14.89 -15.46 -0.87
CA ASN A 374 -15.64 -15.75 0.36
C ASN A 374 -17.11 -15.31 0.33
N ALA A 375 -17.58 -14.62 -0.72
CA ALA A 375 -18.97 -14.21 -0.85
C ALA A 375 -19.94 -15.38 -1.14
N ASN A 376 -19.43 -16.51 -1.66
CA ASN A 376 -20.25 -17.63 -2.12
C ASN A 376 -20.61 -18.68 -1.05
N LYS A 377 -20.10 -18.57 0.18
CA LYS A 377 -20.65 -19.34 1.31
C LYS A 377 -21.86 -18.60 1.85
N LYS A 378 -23.08 -19.14 1.63
CA LYS A 378 -24.40 -18.69 2.16
C LYS A 378 -24.28 -17.94 3.49
N ASN A 379 -23.96 -16.65 3.42
CA ASN A 379 -23.80 -15.84 4.60
C ASN A 379 -25.21 -15.47 5.04
N LYS A 380 -25.63 -15.90 6.23
CA LYS A 380 -26.97 -15.56 6.77
C LYS A 380 -27.23 -14.05 6.69
N ARG A 381 -26.19 -13.22 6.80
CA ARG A 381 -26.26 -11.76 6.61
C ARG A 381 -26.64 -11.37 5.17
N LEU A 382 -26.08 -12.02 4.16
CA LEU A 382 -26.41 -11.77 2.76
C LEU A 382 -27.88 -12.11 2.47
N ILE A 383 -28.36 -13.24 3.03
CA ILE A 383 -29.78 -13.63 2.90
C ILE A 383 -30.69 -12.58 3.57
N ILE A 384 -30.33 -12.11 4.76
CA ILE A 384 -31.07 -11.02 5.44
C ILE A 384 -31.09 -9.76 4.57
N MET A 385 -29.95 -9.35 3.99
CA MET A 385 -29.89 -8.19 3.10
C MET A 385 -30.76 -8.38 1.86
N GLN A 386 -30.77 -9.57 1.25
CA GLN A 386 -31.64 -9.89 0.10
C GLN A 386 -33.12 -9.81 0.48
N LEU A 387 -33.50 -10.32 1.66
CA LEU A 387 -34.87 -10.22 2.17
C LEU A 387 -35.27 -8.77 2.44
N MET A 388 -34.39 -7.95 3.02
CA MET A 388 -34.62 -6.51 3.22
C MET A 388 -34.79 -5.78 1.89
N SER A 389 -33.95 -6.07 0.88
CA SER A 389 -34.08 -5.49 -0.46
C SER A 389 -35.42 -5.85 -1.09
N LYS A 390 -35.87 -7.11 -0.96
CA LYS A 390 -37.19 -7.52 -1.47
C LYS A 390 -38.33 -6.79 -0.75
N PHE A 391 -38.24 -6.63 0.57
CA PHE A 391 -39.21 -5.88 1.35
C PHE A 391 -39.27 -4.40 0.94
N LEU A 392 -38.12 -3.74 0.81
CA LEU A 392 -38.02 -2.35 0.35
C LEU A 392 -38.60 -2.17 -1.05
N LEU A 393 -38.33 -3.11 -1.97
CA LEU A 393 -38.91 -3.08 -3.31
C LEU A 393 -40.44 -3.16 -3.27
N THR A 394 -41.01 -4.09 -2.49
CA THR A 394 -42.47 -4.22 -2.34
C THR A 394 -43.10 -2.97 -1.71
N MET A 395 -42.44 -2.36 -0.73
CA MET A 395 -42.95 -1.19 -0.03
C MET A 395 -42.87 0.10 -0.85
N LEU A 396 -41.75 0.32 -1.55
CA LEU A 396 -41.45 1.58 -2.22
C LEU A 396 -41.91 1.61 -3.69
N GLY A 397 -42.08 0.43 -4.31
CA GLY A 397 -42.21 0.30 -5.76
C GLY A 397 -40.85 0.43 -6.48
N VAL A 398 -40.81 -0.01 -7.73
CA VAL A 398 -39.57 -0.14 -8.52
C VAL A 398 -38.82 1.19 -8.67
N ASP A 399 -39.52 2.30 -8.93
CA ASP A 399 -38.87 3.59 -9.19
C ASP A 399 -38.14 4.14 -7.96
N ARG A 400 -38.82 4.17 -6.81
CA ARG A 400 -38.24 4.63 -5.55
C ARG A 400 -37.18 3.68 -5.02
N PHE A 401 -37.37 2.37 -5.18
CA PHE A 401 -36.34 1.39 -4.85
C PHE A 401 -35.10 1.57 -5.73
N SER A 402 -35.27 1.81 -7.04
CA SER A 402 -34.16 2.06 -7.96
C SER A 402 -33.39 3.33 -7.57
N PHE A 403 -34.09 4.39 -7.17
CA PHE A 403 -33.46 5.59 -6.63
C PHE A 403 -32.70 5.30 -5.33
N PHE A 404 -33.28 4.51 -4.42
CA PHE A 404 -32.62 4.08 -3.19
C PHE A 404 -31.33 3.30 -3.50
N VAL A 405 -31.38 2.27 -4.35
CA VAL A 405 -30.21 1.46 -4.69
C VAL A 405 -29.10 2.30 -5.33
N LYS A 406 -29.44 3.21 -6.26
CA LYS A 406 -28.47 4.11 -6.91
C LYS A 406 -27.74 5.03 -5.92
N ASN A 407 -28.40 5.40 -4.82
CA ASN A 407 -27.84 6.33 -3.83
C ASN A 407 -27.34 5.63 -2.56
N ALA A 408 -27.69 4.35 -2.34
CA ALA A 408 -27.35 3.61 -1.15
C ALA A 408 -25.84 3.51 -0.96
N ALA A 409 -25.09 3.17 -2.02
CA ALA A 409 -23.63 3.06 -1.94
C ALA A 409 -22.97 4.38 -1.48
N LYS A 410 -23.46 5.52 -2.00
CA LYS A 410 -23.02 6.84 -1.58
C LYS A 410 -23.43 7.16 -0.14
N TYR A 411 -24.68 6.89 0.23
CA TYR A 411 -25.23 7.24 1.54
C TYR A 411 -24.63 6.41 2.68
N PHE A 412 -24.34 5.13 2.44
CA PHE A 412 -23.87 4.19 3.47
C PHE A 412 -22.34 4.09 3.57
N THR A 413 -21.61 5.07 3.04
CA THR A 413 -20.18 5.26 3.36
C THR A 413 -20.02 5.63 4.84
N PHE A 414 -18.88 5.30 5.44
CA PHE A 414 -18.59 5.59 6.86
C PHE A 414 -18.59 7.09 7.14
N GLU A 415 -18.04 7.88 6.21
CA GLU A 415 -18.02 9.35 6.26
C GLU A 415 -19.43 9.92 6.39
N ASN A 416 -20.39 9.39 5.63
CA ASN A 416 -21.76 9.89 5.65
C ASN A 416 -22.56 9.44 6.89
N GLN A 417 -21.95 8.62 7.76
CA GLN A 417 -22.50 8.31 9.09
C GLN A 417 -22.03 9.28 10.19
N ALA A 418 -21.26 10.32 9.86
CA ALA A 418 -20.76 11.26 10.86
C ALA A 418 -21.87 12.03 11.61
N HIS A 419 -23.08 12.10 11.06
CA HIS A 419 -24.27 12.62 11.75
C HIS A 419 -24.63 11.87 13.05
N LEU A 420 -24.12 10.66 13.23
CA LEU A 420 -24.24 9.90 14.48
C LEU A 420 -23.44 10.57 15.63
N ILE A 421 -22.49 11.46 15.31
CA ILE A 421 -21.81 12.31 16.30
C ILE A 421 -22.60 13.59 16.57
N ASP A 422 -22.88 14.35 15.51
CA ASP A 422 -23.65 15.59 15.52
C ASP A 422 -24.26 15.82 14.13
N LYS A 423 -25.55 16.19 14.07
CA LYS A 423 -26.26 16.48 12.82
C LYS A 423 -25.63 17.61 12.01
N LYS A 424 -24.85 18.50 12.64
CA LYS A 424 -24.13 19.61 11.98
C LYS A 424 -22.97 19.15 11.08
N ILE A 425 -22.54 17.90 11.18
CA ILE A 425 -21.40 17.36 10.42
C ILE A 425 -21.80 16.95 8.99
N ASN A 426 -23.10 16.86 8.67
CA ASN A 426 -23.56 16.35 7.37
C ASN A 426 -23.40 17.33 6.21
#